data_AF-A0A9D2CTU0-F1
#
_entry.id   AF-A0A9D2CTU0-F1
#
_cell.length_a   1.000
_cell.length_b   1.000
_cell.length_c   1.000
_cell.angle_alpha   90.00
_cell.angle_beta   90.00
_cell.angle_gamma   90.00
#
_symmetry.space_group_name_H-M   'P 1'
#
loop_
_entity.id
_entity.type
_entity.pdbx_description
1 polymer ?
#
loop_
_entity_poly.entity_id
_entity_poly.type
_entity_poly.pdbx_seq_one_letter_code
_entity_poly.pdbx_strand_id
1 'polypeptide(L)'
;MAFLMGIVPPFGCGALLAGTTPTFILCVSIVAVAAVVAVVLLFLLLIPYKLRLELGGGKTLVEKHAGHVALELSSPAREGYTFEGWYEDAAFTKPVGKIYRMPAHGAVLYAKWSPVPAAQADIAAEAIPAAPVAQASGGQAGPVERAELSAERQESPSLSEEAEPEDAEDENEVGEGDEIDNALVTLVTGGKVFVQYRRSFRARLIQSADETKAMYNRLRSEILSYIGVKERVSWNYDSFNVGRRQFVKLNANTKSIIIYFALDPALLTEYRIRDVSAKKRYAAVPARFKITGERSFRTALELLEKTAGSFGLDFKRVSEELSLPYQPREELIKAKLIKVYAKRETGETVAEEQLEEYIAEGATVEPLSAYTVTDEVAVNDAQEQITDATAHQLMGLAETKFVKSSAGRRACVNLDTISANFREGETVDLQALQERGLVDRRASACKILARGVLNKALTVEAADFSLPAVKMIVLTGGKVVKLKKG
;
A
#
# COMPACT_ATOMS: atom_id res chain seq x y z
N MET A 1 44.36 85.37 19.39
CA MET A 1 44.37 84.44 20.53
C MET A 1 43.20 83.48 20.34
N ALA A 2 43.31 82.16 20.50
CA ALA A 2 44.48 81.33 20.84
C ALA A 2 44.41 79.96 20.12
N PHE A 3 45.43 79.09 20.32
CA PHE A 3 45.51 77.69 19.85
C PHE A 3 44.45 76.81 20.59
N LEU A 4 44.13 75.54 20.22
CA LEU A 4 44.99 74.46 19.69
C LEU A 4 44.22 73.40 18.83
N MET A 5 44.94 72.37 18.36
CA MET A 5 44.56 71.29 17.40
C MET A 5 43.44 70.31 17.85
N GLY A 6 42.85 69.54 16.91
CA GLY A 6 41.75 68.59 17.24
C GLY A 6 41.31 67.43 16.31
N ILE A 7 42.01 67.05 15.22
CA ILE A 7 41.77 65.80 14.43
C ILE A 7 40.44 65.73 13.60
N VAL A 8 40.38 64.80 12.62
CA VAL A 8 39.56 64.77 11.37
C VAL A 8 39.58 63.31 10.80
N PRO A 9 38.60 62.75 10.02
CA PRO A 9 37.19 63.10 9.73
C PRO A 9 36.15 61.91 9.94
N PRO A 10 35.32 61.42 8.98
CA PRO A 10 33.89 61.78 8.85
C PRO A 10 32.87 60.61 8.68
N PHE A 11 31.72 60.60 9.37
CA PHE A 11 30.59 59.69 9.03
C PHE A 11 29.18 60.22 9.35
N GLY A 12 28.19 59.81 8.54
CA GLY A 12 26.73 60.01 8.72
C GLY A 12 26.20 61.28 8.05
N CYS A 13 25.32 61.25 7.04
CA CYS A 13 24.13 60.39 6.87
C CYS A 13 23.74 60.32 5.38
N GLY A 14 23.40 59.12 4.88
CA GLY A 14 22.98 58.91 3.49
C GLY A 14 21.78 57.99 3.38
N ALA A 15 20.74 58.46 2.66
CA ALA A 15 19.59 57.73 2.08
C ALA A 15 18.88 56.65 2.93
N LEU A 16 17.62 56.90 3.31
CA LEU A 16 16.72 55.88 3.85
C LEU A 16 15.31 55.95 3.23
N LEU A 17 15.24 55.81 1.89
CA LEU A 17 14.00 55.66 1.12
C LEU A 17 14.20 54.68 -0.06
N ALA A 18 13.86 53.41 0.13
CA ALA A 18 13.72 52.44 -0.97
C ALA A 18 12.92 51.17 -0.56
N GLY A 19 12.03 50.71 -1.43
CA GLY A 19 11.82 49.28 -1.67
C GLY A 19 10.83 48.49 -0.79
N THR A 20 9.53 48.75 -0.89
CA THR A 20 8.52 47.69 -0.64
C THR A 20 8.48 46.74 -1.85
N THR A 21 9.00 45.53 -1.72
CA THR A 21 8.99 44.55 -2.83
C THR A 21 7.58 44.00 -3.08
N PRO A 22 7.22 43.65 -4.33
CA PRO A 22 5.87 43.15 -4.64
C PRO A 22 5.53 41.84 -3.93
N THR A 23 6.54 41.04 -3.59
CA THR A 23 6.42 39.84 -2.75
C THR A 23 5.82 40.13 -1.37
N PHE A 24 6.16 41.26 -0.74
CA PHE A 24 5.68 41.59 0.60
C PHE A 24 4.17 41.90 0.58
N ILE A 25 3.69 42.62 -0.45
CA ILE A 25 2.28 42.93 -0.63
C ILE A 25 1.47 41.64 -0.87
N LEU A 26 2.01 40.69 -1.63
CA LEU A 26 1.38 39.39 -1.87
C LEU A 26 1.32 38.52 -0.61
N CYS A 27 2.37 38.51 0.23
CA CYS A 27 2.33 37.80 1.51
C CYS A 27 1.28 38.39 2.46
N VAL A 28 1.17 39.72 2.55
CA VAL A 28 0.19 40.39 3.41
C VAL A 28 -1.25 40.10 2.95
N SER A 29 -1.53 40.09 1.64
CA SER A 29 -2.87 39.79 1.13
C SER A 29 -3.25 38.32 1.33
N ILE A 30 -2.33 37.37 1.15
CA ILE A 30 -2.58 35.94 1.42
C ILE A 30 -2.89 35.71 2.91
N VAL A 31 -2.13 36.33 3.83
CA VAL A 31 -2.39 36.23 5.28
C VAL A 31 -3.74 36.86 5.65
N ALA A 32 -4.13 37.98 5.04
CA ALA A 32 -5.43 38.59 5.25
C ALA A 32 -6.59 37.70 4.77
N VAL A 33 -6.46 37.07 3.59
CA VAL A 33 -7.45 36.11 3.07
C VAL A 33 -7.56 34.89 3.98
N ALA A 34 -6.43 34.31 4.43
CA ALA A 34 -6.42 33.18 5.35
C ALA A 34 -7.10 33.52 6.70
N ALA A 35 -6.88 34.72 7.23
CA ALA A 35 -7.54 35.20 8.45
C ALA A 35 -9.06 35.36 8.26
N VAL A 36 -9.51 35.92 7.13
CA VAL A 36 -10.94 36.04 6.80
C VAL A 36 -11.59 34.67 6.66
N VAL A 37 -10.94 33.72 5.97
CA VAL A 37 -11.43 32.33 5.86
C VAL A 37 -11.52 31.68 7.23
N ALA A 38 -10.51 31.84 8.09
CA ALA A 38 -10.54 31.29 9.46
C ALA A 38 -11.66 31.90 10.32
N VAL A 39 -11.93 33.20 10.22
CA VAL A 39 -13.05 33.86 10.91
C VAL A 39 -14.40 33.39 10.39
N VAL A 40 -14.56 33.23 9.07
CA VAL A 40 -15.81 32.69 8.47
C VAL A 40 -16.03 31.24 8.90
N LEU A 41 -14.99 30.41 8.89
CA LEU A 41 -15.07 29.00 9.31
C LEU A 41 -15.40 28.88 10.81
N LEU A 42 -14.78 29.71 11.65
CA LEU A 42 -15.11 29.83 13.08
C LEU A 42 -16.57 30.28 13.29
N PHE A 43 -17.07 31.21 12.49
CA PHE A 43 -18.46 31.68 12.57
C PHE A 43 -19.47 30.61 12.12
N LEU A 44 -19.14 29.81 11.10
CA LEU A 44 -19.94 28.66 10.67
C LEU A 44 -20.00 27.57 11.76
N LEU A 45 -18.90 27.32 12.48
CA LEU A 45 -18.86 26.37 13.60
C LEU A 45 -19.69 26.81 14.82
N LEU A 46 -20.03 28.11 14.93
CA LEU A 46 -20.85 28.67 16.00
C LEU A 46 -22.36 28.64 15.72
N ILE A 47 -22.80 28.12 14.57
CA ILE A 47 -24.22 28.03 14.22
C ILE A 47 -24.89 26.87 14.99
N PRO A 48 -25.96 27.12 15.78
CA PRO A 48 -26.68 26.07 16.49
C PRO A 48 -27.70 25.36 15.59
N TYR A 49 -27.60 24.05 15.50
CA TYR A 49 -28.51 23.19 14.74
C TYR A 49 -29.66 22.68 15.61
N LYS A 50 -30.79 22.33 14.97
CA LYS A 50 -31.99 21.83 15.68
C LYS A 50 -32.00 20.30 15.68
N LEU A 51 -32.13 19.71 16.87
CA LEU A 51 -32.37 18.28 17.06
C LEU A 51 -33.85 18.07 17.40
N ARG A 52 -34.56 17.24 16.63
CA ARG A 52 -35.94 16.83 16.95
C ARG A 52 -35.92 15.40 17.48
N LEU A 53 -36.47 15.19 18.67
CA LEU A 53 -36.64 13.89 19.29
C LEU A 53 -38.12 13.50 19.24
N GLU A 54 -38.46 12.46 18.47
CA GLU A 54 -39.82 11.95 18.35
C GLU A 54 -40.05 10.82 19.36
N LEU A 55 -40.84 11.12 20.38
CA LEU A 55 -41.07 10.25 21.55
C LEU A 55 -42.13 9.17 21.28
N GLY A 56 -42.71 9.13 20.08
CA GLY A 56 -43.87 8.33 19.74
C GLY A 56 -45.19 8.91 20.27
N GLY A 57 -46.32 8.46 19.72
CA GLY A 57 -47.66 8.91 20.15
C GLY A 57 -47.92 10.42 19.92
N GLY A 58 -47.31 11.02 18.90
CA GLY A 58 -47.48 12.44 18.54
C GLY A 58 -46.69 13.45 19.36
N LYS A 59 -45.92 13.02 20.38
CA LYS A 59 -45.07 13.91 21.17
C LYS A 59 -43.70 14.06 20.51
N THR A 60 -43.25 15.31 20.29
CA THR A 60 -41.88 15.61 19.85
C THR A 60 -41.27 16.70 20.73
N LEU A 61 -39.99 16.55 21.04
CA LEU A 61 -39.16 17.56 21.72
C LEU A 61 -38.19 18.17 20.69
N VAL A 62 -37.86 19.45 20.81
CA VAL A 62 -36.92 20.13 19.90
C VAL A 62 -35.88 20.89 20.70
N GLU A 63 -34.63 20.51 20.53
CA GLU A 63 -33.46 21.08 21.20
C GLU A 63 -32.56 21.82 20.19
N LYS A 64 -31.62 22.62 20.71
CA LYS A 64 -30.66 23.38 19.91
C LYS A 64 -29.24 23.13 20.42
N HIS A 65 -28.41 22.54 19.57
CA HIS A 65 -27.04 22.15 19.92
C HIS A 65 -26.06 22.62 18.84
N ALA A 66 -24.82 22.95 19.22
CA ALA A 66 -23.78 23.27 18.25
C ALA A 66 -23.36 22.01 17.47
N GLY A 67 -22.86 22.19 16.24
CA GLY A 67 -22.37 21.08 15.43
C GLY A 67 -21.21 20.33 16.10
N HIS A 68 -21.11 19.03 15.83
CA HIS A 68 -20.10 18.10 16.34
C HIS A 68 -20.05 17.89 17.87
N VAL A 69 -20.97 18.49 18.64
CA VAL A 69 -21.12 18.24 20.09
C VAL A 69 -21.62 16.80 20.33
N ALA A 70 -21.05 16.15 21.35
CA ALA A 70 -21.53 14.86 21.85
C ALA A 70 -22.61 15.07 22.92
N LEU A 71 -23.73 14.36 22.78
CA LEU A 71 -24.94 14.49 23.57
C LEU A 71 -25.30 13.14 24.18
N GLU A 72 -25.39 13.05 25.50
CA GLU A 72 -26.00 11.89 26.15
C GLU A 72 -27.52 11.98 26.02
N LEU A 73 -28.13 11.07 25.26
CA LEU A 73 -29.56 11.10 25.02
C LEU A 73 -30.32 10.51 26.21
N SER A 74 -31.12 11.34 26.90
CA SER A 74 -31.98 10.90 28.00
C SER A 74 -32.93 9.78 27.57
N SER A 75 -33.12 8.77 28.41
CA SER A 75 -34.09 7.69 28.20
C SER A 75 -35.48 8.12 28.69
N PRO A 76 -36.47 8.36 27.80
CA PRO A 76 -37.83 8.70 28.20
C PRO A 76 -38.54 7.50 28.84
N ALA A 77 -39.51 7.77 29.72
CA ALA A 77 -40.43 6.77 30.26
C ALA A 77 -41.82 6.91 29.63
N ARG A 78 -42.52 5.79 29.42
CA ARG A 78 -43.88 5.73 28.88
C ARG A 78 -44.66 4.60 29.54
N GLU A 79 -45.83 4.91 30.06
CA GLU A 79 -46.70 3.94 30.73
C GLU A 79 -47.07 2.78 29.77
N GLY A 80 -46.85 1.54 30.21
CA GLY A 80 -47.11 0.32 29.44
C GLY A 80 -46.07 -0.07 28.38
N TYR A 81 -44.99 0.72 28.20
CA TYR A 81 -43.98 0.47 27.16
C TYR A 81 -42.54 0.61 27.66
N THR A 82 -41.70 -0.37 27.37
CA THR A 82 -40.26 -0.31 27.59
C THR A 82 -39.59 0.49 26.47
N PHE A 83 -38.72 1.43 26.82
CA PHE A 83 -37.88 2.15 25.87
C PHE A 83 -36.71 1.26 25.41
N GLU A 84 -36.61 1.00 24.10
CA GLU A 84 -35.54 0.13 23.55
C GLU A 84 -34.34 0.92 23.02
N GLY A 85 -34.52 2.19 22.63
CA GLY A 85 -33.43 3.04 22.14
C GLY A 85 -33.90 4.19 21.24
N TRP A 86 -32.94 5.05 20.89
CA TRP A 86 -33.08 6.08 19.86
C TRP A 86 -32.61 5.54 18.51
N TYR A 87 -33.21 6.02 17.42
CA TYR A 87 -32.92 5.58 16.05
C TYR A 87 -32.89 6.78 15.09
N GLU A 88 -32.07 6.74 14.04
CA GLU A 88 -32.01 7.82 13.03
C GLU A 88 -33.20 7.80 12.04
N ASP A 89 -33.97 6.71 12.01
CA ASP A 89 -35.00 6.44 11.02
C ASP A 89 -36.30 5.91 11.64
N ALA A 90 -37.43 6.30 11.06
CA ALA A 90 -38.76 5.86 11.52
C ALA A 90 -39.04 4.36 11.29
N ALA A 91 -38.17 3.65 10.54
CA ALA A 91 -38.22 2.20 10.37
C ALA A 91 -37.35 1.44 11.40
N PHE A 92 -36.67 2.15 12.31
CA PHE A 92 -35.83 1.60 13.38
C PHE A 92 -34.71 0.67 12.88
N THR A 93 -34.12 0.97 11.73
CA THR A 93 -33.01 0.20 11.12
C THR A 93 -31.62 0.69 11.57
N LYS A 94 -31.50 1.94 12.00
CA LYS A 94 -30.24 2.57 12.44
C LYS A 94 -30.29 2.95 13.94
N PRO A 95 -29.90 2.03 14.85
CA PRO A 95 -29.86 2.33 16.28
C PRO A 95 -28.77 3.37 16.60
N VAL A 96 -29.14 4.36 17.42
CA VAL A 96 -28.25 5.38 17.95
C VAL A 96 -27.76 4.95 19.34
N GLY A 97 -26.44 5.02 19.55
CA GLY A 97 -25.83 4.74 20.85
C GLY A 97 -26.19 5.77 21.92
N LYS A 98 -25.81 5.49 23.18
CA LYS A 98 -26.08 6.40 24.33
C LYS A 98 -25.57 7.84 24.11
N ILE A 99 -24.48 7.97 23.37
CA ILE A 99 -23.90 9.25 22.95
C ILE A 99 -24.24 9.45 21.48
N TYR A 100 -25.03 10.48 21.18
CA TYR A 100 -25.28 10.97 19.82
C TYR A 100 -24.38 12.16 19.52
N ARG A 101 -23.79 12.22 18.33
CA ARG A 101 -22.96 13.36 17.93
C ARG A 101 -23.74 14.22 16.93
N MET A 102 -24.04 15.46 17.33
CA MET A 102 -24.86 16.37 16.52
C MET A 102 -24.18 16.64 15.16
N PRO A 103 -24.82 16.34 14.01
CA PRO A 103 -24.26 16.67 12.71
C PRO A 103 -24.30 18.19 12.46
N ALA A 104 -23.58 18.67 11.44
CA ALA A 104 -23.59 20.06 11.00
C ALA A 104 -24.86 20.44 10.17
N HIS A 105 -26.00 19.86 10.53
CA HIS A 105 -27.32 20.11 9.95
C HIS A 105 -28.42 19.76 10.96
N GLY A 106 -29.67 20.11 10.66
CA GLY A 106 -30.81 19.65 11.47
C GLY A 106 -30.95 18.13 11.46
N ALA A 107 -31.33 17.53 12.58
CA ALA A 107 -31.44 16.08 12.75
C ALA A 107 -32.76 15.68 13.42
N VAL A 108 -33.23 14.46 13.14
CA VAL A 108 -34.44 13.87 13.73
C VAL A 108 -34.09 12.47 14.24
N LEU A 109 -34.50 12.15 15.46
CA LEU A 109 -34.33 10.82 16.07
C LEU A 109 -35.67 10.28 16.58
N TYR A 110 -35.85 8.96 16.48
CA TYR A 110 -37.10 8.25 16.79
C TYR A 110 -36.91 7.33 18.00
N ALA A 111 -37.79 7.44 18.99
CA ALA A 111 -37.82 6.56 20.16
C ALA A 111 -38.52 5.23 19.82
N LYS A 112 -37.81 4.11 19.96
CA LYS A 112 -38.38 2.77 19.80
C LYS A 112 -38.96 2.27 21.13
N TRP A 113 -40.15 1.65 21.05
CA TRP A 113 -40.92 1.21 22.20
C TRP A 113 -41.39 -0.25 22.03
N SER A 114 -41.30 -1.02 23.10
CA SER A 114 -41.82 -2.41 23.18
C SER A 114 -42.97 -2.47 24.18
N PRO A 115 -44.13 -3.08 23.86
CA PRO A 115 -45.23 -3.21 24.80
C PRO A 115 -44.86 -4.20 25.92
N VAL A 116 -45.09 -3.82 27.18
CA VAL A 116 -44.85 -4.72 28.33
C VAL A 116 -45.94 -5.82 28.34
N PRO A 117 -45.59 -7.12 28.30
CA PRO A 117 -46.59 -8.18 28.32
C PRO A 117 -47.36 -8.21 29.65
N ALA A 118 -48.69 -8.29 29.58
CA ALA A 118 -49.59 -8.28 30.73
C ALA A 118 -49.63 -9.64 31.48
N ALA A 119 -48.45 -10.16 31.87
CA ALA A 119 -48.27 -11.46 32.52
C ALA A 119 -47.65 -11.38 33.93
N GLN A 120 -47.31 -10.18 34.41
CA GLN A 120 -46.76 -9.94 35.75
C GLN A 120 -47.34 -8.65 36.35
N ALA A 121 -48.62 -8.72 36.77
CA ALA A 121 -49.30 -7.64 37.48
C ALA A 121 -49.35 -7.84 39.01
N ASP A 122 -49.16 -9.07 39.50
CA ASP A 122 -49.53 -9.48 40.87
C ASP A 122 -48.35 -9.98 41.73
N ILE A 123 -47.33 -9.15 41.97
CA ILE A 123 -46.51 -9.22 43.20
C ILE A 123 -46.30 -7.79 43.72
N ALA A 124 -46.43 -7.60 45.04
CA ALA A 124 -46.43 -6.30 45.74
C ALA A 124 -45.24 -5.38 45.40
N ALA A 125 -45.33 -4.05 45.37
CA ALA A 125 -46.25 -3.10 46.03
C ALA A 125 -46.03 -2.92 47.56
N GLU A 126 -44.83 -2.49 47.97
CA GLU A 126 -44.63 -1.77 49.24
C GLU A 126 -43.47 -0.74 49.16
N ALA A 127 -43.43 0.22 50.09
CA ALA A 127 -42.50 1.37 50.24
C ALA A 127 -42.73 2.64 49.35
N ILE A 128 -42.76 3.81 50.03
CA ILE A 128 -43.25 5.17 49.65
C ILE A 128 -42.41 6.18 50.49
N PRO A 129 -42.11 7.48 50.15
CA PRO A 129 -42.69 8.46 49.18
C PRO A 129 -41.64 9.15 48.24
N ALA A 130 -41.85 10.31 47.60
CA ALA A 130 -42.91 10.79 46.68
C ALA A 130 -42.76 12.30 46.31
N ALA A 131 -43.10 12.68 45.06
CA ALA A 131 -43.55 14.03 44.60
C ALA A 131 -42.53 15.22 44.57
N PRO A 132 -42.84 16.39 43.93
CA PRO A 132 -43.99 16.74 43.06
C PRO A 132 -43.69 17.42 41.68
N VAL A 133 -44.51 17.08 40.68
CA VAL A 133 -45.25 17.94 39.71
C VAL A 133 -44.60 19.18 39.02
N ALA A 134 -44.65 19.19 37.67
CA ALA A 134 -44.85 20.41 36.86
C ALA A 134 -45.65 20.15 35.56
N GLN A 135 -46.63 21.01 35.28
CA GLN A 135 -47.70 20.95 34.28
C GLN A 135 -47.25 21.04 32.80
N ALA A 136 -47.93 20.34 31.86
CA ALA A 136 -48.88 20.85 30.83
C ALA A 136 -48.28 21.77 29.72
N SER A 137 -48.82 21.91 28.50
CA SER A 137 -50.06 21.45 27.82
C SER A 137 -49.74 21.18 26.33
N GLY A 138 -50.37 20.25 25.61
CA GLY A 138 -51.68 20.45 24.95
C GLY A 138 -51.51 20.67 23.43
N GLY A 139 -52.54 20.42 22.61
CA GLY A 139 -52.51 20.73 21.16
C GLY A 139 -52.75 19.54 20.22
N GLN A 140 -53.93 19.55 19.58
CA GLN A 140 -54.52 18.55 18.67
C GLN A 140 -53.65 18.09 17.47
N ALA A 141 -54.01 16.92 16.93
CA ALA A 141 -53.54 16.43 15.64
C ALA A 141 -54.36 16.98 14.45
N GLY A 142 -53.74 17.02 13.27
CA GLY A 142 -54.40 17.17 11.97
C GLY A 142 -53.83 16.16 10.96
N PRO A 143 -54.61 15.64 9.99
CA PRO A 143 -54.26 14.39 9.32
C PRO A 143 -53.55 14.54 7.97
N VAL A 144 -52.63 13.61 7.72
CA VAL A 144 -52.36 12.90 6.46
C VAL A 144 -52.62 13.64 5.14
N GLU A 145 -51.54 13.85 4.37
CA GLU A 145 -51.60 13.56 2.93
C GLU A 145 -50.35 12.74 2.54
N ARG A 146 -50.54 11.80 1.60
CA ARG A 146 -49.53 10.80 1.21
C ARG A 146 -49.37 10.89 -0.31
N ALA A 147 -48.26 11.45 -0.76
CA ALA A 147 -47.91 11.51 -2.18
C ALA A 147 -46.63 10.70 -2.41
N GLU A 148 -46.79 9.53 -3.04
CA GLU A 148 -45.67 8.76 -3.58
C GLU A 148 -45.31 9.33 -4.95
N LEU A 149 -44.03 9.52 -5.27
CA LEU A 149 -43.61 9.63 -6.67
C LEU A 149 -42.18 9.10 -6.89
N SER A 150 -42.09 8.33 -7.98
CA SER A 150 -40.92 7.89 -8.77
C SER A 150 -39.50 8.30 -8.37
N ALA A 151 -38.61 7.31 -8.40
CA ALA A 151 -37.16 7.51 -8.41
C ALA A 151 -36.64 8.20 -9.69
N GLU A 152 -35.50 8.88 -9.57
CA GLU A 152 -34.58 9.16 -10.69
C GLU A 152 -33.13 8.85 -10.29
N ARG A 153 -32.29 8.55 -11.28
CA ARG A 153 -30.84 8.33 -11.14
C ARG A 153 -30.09 9.61 -11.49
N GLN A 154 -29.12 10.00 -10.66
CA GLN A 154 -27.91 10.73 -11.04
C GLN A 154 -26.78 10.15 -10.15
N GLU A 155 -25.81 9.42 -10.69
CA GLU A 155 -24.64 9.92 -11.44
C GLU A 155 -23.75 10.85 -10.61
N SER A 156 -22.55 10.35 -10.32
CA SER A 156 -21.53 11.03 -9.53
C SER A 156 -20.63 11.92 -10.40
N PRO A 157 -20.48 13.22 -10.08
CA PRO A 157 -19.44 14.04 -10.67
C PRO A 157 -18.09 13.70 -10.04
N SER A 158 -17.16 13.17 -10.84
CA SER A 158 -15.76 13.09 -10.48
C SER A 158 -15.13 14.48 -10.52
N LEU A 159 -14.40 14.85 -9.46
CA LEU A 159 -13.49 15.99 -9.48
C LEU A 159 -12.09 15.50 -9.10
N SER A 160 -11.22 15.52 -10.10
CA SER A 160 -9.80 15.16 -9.98
C SER A 160 -8.99 16.35 -9.49
N GLU A 161 -8.55 16.31 -8.23
CA GLU A 161 -7.39 17.10 -7.81
C GLU A 161 -6.12 16.38 -8.27
N GLU A 162 -5.31 17.07 -9.09
CA GLU A 162 -4.03 16.53 -9.58
C GLU A 162 -3.02 16.47 -8.43
N ALA A 163 -2.81 15.27 -7.88
CA ALA A 163 -1.71 15.02 -6.96
C ALA A 163 -0.39 14.99 -7.74
N GLU A 164 0.47 15.99 -7.52
CA GLU A 164 1.85 15.98 -8.03
C GLU A 164 2.58 14.68 -7.65
N PRO A 165 3.46 14.15 -8.53
CA PRO A 165 4.07 12.85 -8.33
C PRO A 165 5.10 12.86 -7.18
N GLU A 166 4.73 12.28 -6.04
CA GLU A 166 5.69 11.78 -5.06
C GLU A 166 6.57 10.71 -5.73
N ASP A 167 7.80 11.09 -6.10
CA ASP A 167 8.84 10.28 -6.75
C ASP A 167 8.39 9.47 -7.99
N ALA A 168 8.92 9.84 -9.17
CA ALA A 168 8.83 9.00 -10.36
C ALA A 168 9.70 7.73 -10.18
N GLU A 169 9.12 6.71 -9.53
CA GLU A 169 9.78 5.41 -9.32
C GLU A 169 10.06 4.71 -10.66
N ASP A 170 11.24 4.09 -10.78
CA ASP A 170 11.61 3.35 -11.98
C ASP A 170 10.80 2.05 -12.08
N GLU A 171 9.82 2.03 -12.98
CA GLU A 171 9.02 0.84 -13.29
C GLU A 171 9.88 -0.36 -13.72
N ASN A 172 11.12 -0.12 -14.18
CA ASN A 172 12.06 -1.16 -14.60
C ASN A 172 12.86 -1.76 -13.43
N GLU A 173 12.99 -1.08 -12.28
CA GLU A 173 13.63 -1.64 -11.08
C GLU A 173 12.85 -2.88 -10.61
N VAL A 174 13.55 -3.99 -10.36
CA VAL A 174 12.94 -5.27 -9.94
C VAL A 174 12.82 -5.31 -8.41
N GLY A 175 11.60 -5.49 -7.90
CA GLY A 175 11.31 -5.59 -6.47
C GLY A 175 11.50 -7.00 -5.90
N GLU A 176 11.63 -7.09 -4.57
CA GLU A 176 11.75 -8.36 -3.87
C GLU A 176 10.39 -9.08 -3.79
N GLY A 177 10.20 -10.05 -4.68
CA GLY A 177 8.93 -10.74 -4.88
C GLY A 177 8.33 -10.51 -6.28
N ASP A 178 8.98 -9.74 -7.15
CA ASP A 178 8.45 -9.53 -8.50
C ASP A 178 8.68 -10.76 -9.39
N GLU A 179 7.57 -11.33 -9.88
CA GLU A 179 7.51 -12.56 -10.67
C GLU A 179 7.78 -12.24 -12.15
N ILE A 180 8.78 -12.91 -12.72
CA ILE A 180 9.26 -12.71 -14.09
C ILE A 180 9.27 -14.08 -14.77
N ASP A 181 8.35 -14.29 -15.71
CA ASP A 181 8.33 -15.51 -16.52
C ASP A 181 9.24 -15.30 -17.72
N ASN A 182 10.23 -16.17 -17.91
CA ASN A 182 11.02 -16.22 -19.13
C ASN A 182 10.48 -17.31 -20.07
N ALA A 183 10.63 -17.14 -21.38
CA ALA A 183 10.33 -18.16 -22.39
C ALA A 183 11.38 -18.12 -23.53
N LEU A 184 11.60 -19.27 -24.14
CA LEU A 184 12.36 -19.44 -25.37
C LEU A 184 11.35 -19.69 -26.51
N VAL A 185 11.36 -18.82 -27.52
CA VAL A 185 10.57 -18.98 -28.73
C VAL A 185 11.51 -19.39 -29.86
N THR A 186 11.37 -20.63 -30.31
CA THR A 186 12.15 -21.18 -31.42
C THR A 186 11.35 -21.00 -32.71
N LEU A 187 11.87 -20.18 -33.62
CA LEU A 187 11.25 -19.84 -34.90
C LEU A 187 11.23 -21.07 -35.83
N VAL A 188 10.29 -21.10 -36.77
CA VAL A 188 10.22 -22.13 -37.82
C VAL A 188 11.49 -22.14 -38.69
N THR A 189 12.18 -20.99 -38.79
CA THR A 189 13.49 -20.83 -39.43
C THR A 189 14.68 -21.35 -38.60
N GLY A 190 14.44 -21.92 -37.41
CA GLY A 190 15.45 -22.44 -36.49
C GLY A 190 16.10 -21.39 -35.57
N GLY A 191 15.88 -20.09 -35.85
CA GLY A 191 16.39 -19.01 -35.01
C GLY A 191 15.72 -18.92 -33.65
N LYS A 192 16.38 -18.30 -32.66
CA LYS A 192 15.92 -18.25 -31.26
C LYS A 192 15.61 -16.83 -30.79
N VAL A 193 14.49 -16.69 -30.09
CA VAL A 193 14.04 -15.45 -29.44
C VAL A 193 13.80 -15.70 -27.96
N PHE A 194 14.54 -15.01 -27.10
CA PHE A 194 14.37 -15.02 -25.65
C PHE A 194 13.35 -13.95 -25.26
N VAL A 195 12.28 -14.37 -24.58
CA VAL A 195 11.16 -13.53 -24.17
C VAL A 195 11.10 -13.47 -22.64
N GLN A 196 10.84 -12.29 -22.10
CA GLN A 196 10.62 -12.05 -20.69
C GLN A 196 9.30 -11.31 -20.47
N TYR A 197 8.39 -11.93 -19.72
CA TYR A 197 7.11 -11.37 -19.31
C TYR A 197 7.23 -10.80 -17.89
N ARG A 198 7.19 -9.47 -17.75
CA ARG A 198 7.15 -8.80 -16.45
C ARG A 198 5.70 -8.46 -16.10
N ARG A 199 5.12 -9.19 -15.15
CA ARG A 199 3.76 -8.92 -14.65
C ARG A 199 3.73 -7.68 -13.75
N SER A 200 2.75 -6.82 -13.93
CA SER A 200 2.37 -5.82 -12.90
C SER A 200 1.90 -6.50 -11.61
N PHE A 201 1.79 -5.72 -10.53
CA PHE A 201 1.10 -6.12 -9.30
C PHE A 201 -0.32 -6.64 -9.59
N ARG A 202 -1.09 -5.88 -10.39
CA ARG A 202 -2.49 -6.20 -10.72
C ARG A 202 -2.58 -7.48 -11.56
N ALA A 203 -1.67 -7.72 -12.51
CA ALA A 203 -1.60 -8.98 -13.25
C ALA A 203 -1.26 -10.19 -12.35
N ARG A 204 -0.31 -10.06 -11.43
CA ARG A 204 0.02 -11.12 -10.45
C ARG A 204 -1.18 -11.48 -9.58
N LEU A 205 -1.92 -10.47 -9.12
CA LEU A 205 -3.10 -10.68 -8.29
C LEU A 205 -4.26 -11.32 -9.07
N ILE A 206 -4.52 -10.87 -10.31
CA ILE A 206 -5.53 -11.46 -11.21
C ILE A 206 -5.24 -12.95 -11.50
N GLN A 207 -3.97 -13.31 -11.70
CA GLN A 207 -3.54 -14.69 -11.97
C GLN A 207 -3.22 -15.52 -10.71
N SER A 208 -3.31 -14.93 -9.51
CA SER A 208 -3.14 -15.66 -8.25
C SER A 208 -4.32 -16.58 -7.94
N ALA A 209 -4.14 -17.54 -7.04
CA ALA A 209 -5.22 -18.39 -6.55
C ALA A 209 -6.29 -17.55 -5.81
N ASP A 210 -7.56 -17.95 -5.86
CA ASP A 210 -8.65 -17.15 -5.30
C ASP A 210 -8.55 -16.97 -3.77
N GLU A 211 -7.90 -17.90 -3.05
CA GLU A 211 -7.49 -17.71 -1.65
C GLU A 211 -6.59 -16.48 -1.44
N THR A 212 -5.68 -16.21 -2.39
CA THR A 212 -4.77 -15.05 -2.36
C THR A 212 -5.52 -13.76 -2.67
N LYS A 213 -6.47 -13.79 -3.61
CA LYS A 213 -7.39 -12.67 -3.88
C LYS A 213 -8.27 -12.35 -2.66
N ALA A 214 -8.82 -13.37 -2.00
CA ALA A 214 -9.62 -13.21 -0.79
C ALA A 214 -8.79 -12.67 0.39
N MET A 215 -7.55 -13.14 0.57
CA MET A 215 -6.62 -12.54 1.54
C MET A 215 -6.32 -11.08 1.21
N TYR A 216 -6.15 -10.71 -0.06
CA TYR A 216 -5.94 -9.32 -0.46
C TYR A 216 -7.17 -8.45 -0.17
N ASN A 217 -8.37 -8.89 -0.57
CA ASN A 217 -9.60 -8.12 -0.33
C ASN A 217 -9.88 -7.90 1.17
N ARG A 218 -9.62 -8.91 2.01
CA ARG A 218 -9.67 -8.76 3.49
C ARG A 218 -8.64 -7.76 4.00
N LEU A 219 -7.38 -7.86 3.54
CA LEU A 219 -6.30 -6.98 3.97
C LEU A 219 -6.52 -5.51 3.54
N ARG A 220 -6.90 -5.30 2.27
CA ARG A 220 -7.27 -4.01 1.69
C ARG A 220 -8.41 -3.36 2.46
N SER A 221 -9.48 -4.11 2.77
CA SER A 221 -10.63 -3.59 3.53
C SER A 221 -10.23 -3.11 4.93
N GLU A 222 -9.37 -3.86 5.64
CA GLU A 222 -8.90 -3.46 6.98
C GLU A 222 -7.91 -2.28 6.93
N ILE A 223 -7.08 -2.16 5.89
CA ILE A 223 -6.21 -0.99 5.68
C ILE A 223 -7.04 0.26 5.35
N LEU A 224 -8.03 0.15 4.46
CA LEU A 224 -8.97 1.23 4.11
C LEU A 224 -9.95 1.58 5.23
N SER A 225 -10.04 0.76 6.28
CA SER A 225 -10.83 1.05 7.47
C SER A 225 -10.16 2.04 8.44
N TYR A 226 -8.89 2.42 8.21
CA TYR A 226 -8.23 3.49 8.95
C TYR A 226 -8.48 4.85 8.31
N ILE A 227 -8.98 5.81 9.10
CA ILE A 227 -9.42 7.11 8.61
C ILE A 227 -8.21 7.93 8.12
N GLY A 228 -8.32 8.46 6.90
CA GLY A 228 -7.27 9.27 6.26
C GLY A 228 -6.26 8.48 5.42
N VAL A 229 -6.35 7.15 5.40
CA VAL A 229 -5.59 6.31 4.45
C VAL A 229 -6.17 6.46 3.04
N LYS A 230 -5.30 6.60 2.03
CA LYS A 230 -5.64 6.58 0.60
C LYS A 230 -4.86 5.47 -0.12
N GLU A 231 -5.54 4.71 -0.96
CA GLU A 231 -4.95 3.68 -1.85
C GLU A 231 -4.36 4.32 -3.12
N ARG A 232 -3.25 3.76 -3.61
CA ARG A 232 -2.62 4.05 -4.90
C ARG A 232 -1.96 2.78 -5.43
N VAL A 233 -2.61 2.14 -6.40
CA VAL A 233 -2.03 1.00 -7.14
C VAL A 233 -0.98 1.50 -8.13
N SER A 234 0.23 0.92 -8.09
CA SER A 234 1.32 1.18 -9.03
C SER A 234 1.59 -0.03 -9.94
N TRP A 235 2.58 0.07 -10.84
CA TRP A 235 3.03 -1.09 -11.62
C TRP A 235 3.56 -2.23 -10.73
N ASN A 236 4.36 -1.90 -9.71
CA ASN A 236 5.15 -2.88 -8.97
C ASN A 236 4.50 -3.37 -7.66
N TYR A 237 3.60 -2.58 -7.09
CA TYR A 237 2.93 -2.85 -5.80
C TYR A 237 1.66 -1.99 -5.66
N ASP A 238 0.84 -2.28 -4.66
CA ASP A 238 -0.20 -1.39 -4.17
C ASP A 238 0.26 -0.64 -2.90
N SER A 239 -0.19 0.60 -2.69
CA SER A 239 0.33 1.48 -1.64
C SER A 239 -0.74 2.30 -0.96
N PHE A 240 -0.55 2.47 0.35
CA PHE A 240 -1.48 3.13 1.25
C PHE A 240 -0.75 4.25 1.96
N ASN A 241 -1.20 5.48 1.73
CA ASN A 241 -0.57 6.70 2.25
C ASN A 241 -1.54 7.44 3.19
N VAL A 242 -0.99 8.07 4.24
CA VAL A 242 -1.67 9.02 5.11
C VAL A 242 -1.07 10.40 4.84
N GLY A 243 -1.79 11.22 4.08
CA GLY A 243 -1.23 12.46 3.54
C GLY A 243 0.02 12.20 2.71
N ARG A 244 1.15 12.80 3.10
CA ARG A 244 2.48 12.64 2.47
C ARG A 244 3.38 11.59 3.15
N ARG A 245 2.80 10.66 3.92
CA ARG A 245 3.54 9.58 4.58
C ARG A 245 3.03 8.23 4.05
N GLN A 246 3.94 7.41 3.52
CA GLN A 246 3.65 6.01 3.24
C GLN A 246 3.35 5.29 4.57
N PHE A 247 2.23 4.60 4.64
CA PHE A 247 1.75 3.87 5.82
C PHE A 247 2.01 2.37 5.64
N VAL A 248 1.59 1.82 4.49
CA VAL A 248 1.78 0.41 4.10
C VAL A 248 2.01 0.31 2.59
N LYS A 249 2.85 -0.64 2.14
CA LYS A 249 2.83 -1.15 0.74
C LYS A 249 2.50 -2.65 0.72
N LEU A 250 1.73 -3.09 -0.27
CA LEU A 250 1.39 -4.50 -0.55
C LEU A 250 2.00 -4.94 -1.88
N ASN A 251 2.67 -6.10 -1.89
CA ASN A 251 3.07 -6.78 -3.11
C ASN A 251 2.43 -8.18 -3.17
N ALA A 252 2.11 -8.66 -4.37
CA ALA A 252 1.40 -9.92 -4.59
C ALA A 252 2.27 -10.92 -5.37
N ASN A 253 2.25 -12.16 -4.89
CA ASN A 253 2.83 -13.34 -5.54
C ASN A 253 1.73 -14.39 -5.74
N THR A 254 1.94 -15.32 -6.67
CA THR A 254 0.96 -16.34 -7.08
C THR A 254 0.32 -17.12 -5.91
N LYS A 255 1.05 -17.28 -4.79
CA LYS A 255 0.61 -18.01 -3.57
C LYS A 255 0.84 -17.26 -2.25
N SER A 256 1.10 -15.95 -2.27
CA SER A 256 1.37 -15.19 -1.02
C SER A 256 1.31 -13.69 -1.21
N ILE A 257 0.96 -12.97 -0.14
CA ILE A 257 1.04 -11.50 -0.09
C ILE A 257 2.28 -11.11 0.71
N ILE A 258 2.96 -10.04 0.30
CA ILE A 258 4.06 -9.42 1.05
C ILE A 258 3.57 -8.04 1.48
N ILE A 259 3.64 -7.74 2.76
CA ILE A 259 3.26 -6.45 3.34
C ILE A 259 4.51 -5.75 3.89
N TYR A 260 4.60 -4.45 3.65
CA TYR A 260 5.70 -3.58 4.06
C TYR A 260 5.11 -2.50 4.97
N PHE A 261 5.53 -2.45 6.23
CA PHE A 261 5.01 -1.52 7.24
C PHE A 261 5.96 -0.34 7.49
N ALA A 262 5.39 0.84 7.75
CA ALA A 262 6.11 2.02 8.25
C ALA A 262 6.45 1.90 9.76
N LEU A 263 7.08 0.78 10.14
CA LEU A 263 7.57 0.47 11.49
C LEU A 263 9.08 0.16 11.45
N ASP A 264 9.78 0.44 12.55
CA ASP A 264 11.18 0.06 12.73
C ASP A 264 11.31 -1.47 12.90
N PRO A 265 12.00 -2.18 11.98
CA PRO A 265 12.19 -3.62 12.10
C PRO A 265 13.01 -4.04 13.33
N ALA A 266 13.85 -3.16 13.90
CA ALA A 266 14.62 -3.44 15.11
C ALA A 266 13.75 -3.57 16.37
N LEU A 267 12.54 -2.99 16.38
CA LEU A 267 11.57 -3.11 17.47
C LEU A 267 10.66 -4.35 17.33
N LEU A 268 10.79 -5.12 16.24
CA LEU A 268 9.87 -6.20 15.87
C LEU A 268 10.52 -7.59 15.91
N THR A 269 11.54 -7.80 16.75
CA THR A 269 12.30 -9.06 16.83
C THR A 269 11.49 -10.27 17.29
N GLU A 270 10.30 -10.06 17.86
CA GLU A 270 9.33 -11.12 18.18
C GLU A 270 8.66 -11.73 16.92
N TYR A 271 8.74 -11.02 15.78
CA TYR A 271 8.15 -11.41 14.50
C TYR A 271 9.22 -11.79 13.46
N ARG A 272 8.81 -12.56 12.44
CA ARG A 272 9.68 -12.91 11.29
C ARG A 272 9.74 -11.79 10.25
N ILE A 273 10.15 -10.60 10.67
CA ILE A 273 10.38 -9.44 9.82
C ILE A 273 11.72 -9.56 9.08
N ARG A 274 11.78 -9.04 7.86
CA ARG A 274 13.03 -8.72 7.15
C ARG A 274 13.13 -7.20 7.03
N ASP A 275 14.25 -6.62 7.43
CA ASP A 275 14.57 -5.23 7.10
C ASP A 275 14.86 -5.09 5.60
N VAL A 276 14.24 -4.09 4.97
CA VAL A 276 14.49 -3.70 3.57
C VAL A 276 14.79 -2.20 3.40
N SER A 277 15.05 -1.48 4.51
CA SER A 277 15.37 -0.05 4.57
C SER A 277 16.44 0.40 3.56
N ALA A 278 17.43 -0.46 3.29
CA ALA A 278 18.53 -0.21 2.35
C ALA A 278 18.09 -0.04 0.87
N LYS A 279 16.84 -0.33 0.52
CA LYS A 279 16.28 -0.19 -0.83
C LYS A 279 15.40 1.07 -0.90
N LYS A 280 15.72 2.05 -1.77
CA LYS A 280 15.00 3.35 -1.84
C LYS A 280 13.47 3.18 -1.85
N ARG A 281 12.95 2.29 -2.70
CA ARG A 281 11.53 1.92 -2.85
C ARG A 281 10.81 1.57 -1.53
N TYR A 282 11.53 1.05 -0.54
CA TYR A 282 10.99 0.60 0.74
C TYR A 282 11.55 1.36 1.96
N ALA A 283 12.35 2.42 1.76
CA ALA A 283 12.98 3.15 2.86
C ALA A 283 11.99 3.77 3.87
N ALA A 284 10.78 4.13 3.42
CA ALA A 284 9.70 4.63 4.28
C ALA A 284 8.77 3.52 4.84
N VAL A 285 8.92 2.27 4.38
CA VAL A 285 8.18 1.09 4.84
C VAL A 285 9.13 -0.11 5.07
N PRO A 286 10.13 0.03 5.97
CA PRO A 286 11.28 -0.87 6.01
C PRO A 286 10.99 -2.26 6.60
N ALA A 287 9.91 -2.44 7.37
CA ALA A 287 9.57 -3.72 7.98
C ALA A 287 8.76 -4.62 7.01
N ARG A 288 9.44 -5.53 6.30
CA ARG A 288 8.82 -6.49 5.37
C ARG A 288 8.36 -7.76 6.09
N PHE A 289 7.11 -8.15 5.86
CA PHE A 289 6.49 -9.38 6.36
C PHE A 289 5.84 -10.18 5.22
N LYS A 290 5.73 -11.51 5.35
CA LYS A 290 5.11 -12.39 4.34
C LYS A 290 3.89 -13.11 4.90
N ILE A 291 2.78 -13.02 4.18
CA ILE A 291 1.50 -13.66 4.47
C ILE A 291 1.32 -14.85 3.52
N THR A 292 1.13 -16.04 4.08
CA THR A 292 0.92 -17.30 3.33
C THR A 292 -0.33 -18.07 3.81
N GLY A 293 -1.18 -17.45 4.63
CA GLY A 293 -2.36 -18.08 5.21
C GLY A 293 -2.77 -17.48 6.56
N GLU A 294 -3.87 -17.97 7.13
CA GLU A 294 -4.62 -17.31 8.21
C GLU A 294 -3.81 -16.98 9.47
N ARG A 295 -2.84 -17.83 9.88
CA ARG A 295 -1.98 -17.51 11.05
C ARG A 295 -1.12 -16.27 10.79
N SER A 296 -0.46 -16.20 9.63
CA SER A 296 0.31 -15.02 9.23
C SER A 296 -0.59 -13.82 8.93
N PHE A 297 -1.84 -14.04 8.47
CA PHE A 297 -2.79 -12.98 8.24
C PHE A 297 -3.14 -12.22 9.54
N ARG A 298 -3.41 -12.94 10.64
CA ARG A 298 -3.66 -12.32 11.96
C ARG A 298 -2.45 -11.52 12.46
N THR A 299 -1.24 -12.09 12.36
CA THR A 299 0.00 -11.38 12.69
C THR A 299 0.21 -10.12 11.84
N ALA A 300 -0.23 -10.12 10.57
CA ALA A 300 -0.19 -8.91 9.75
C ALA A 300 -1.22 -7.85 10.20
N LEU A 301 -2.37 -8.23 10.76
CA LEU A 301 -3.32 -7.30 11.37
C LEU A 301 -2.80 -6.71 12.69
N GLU A 302 -2.15 -7.53 13.55
CA GLU A 302 -1.47 -7.05 14.76
C GLU A 302 -0.39 -6.00 14.43
N LEU A 303 0.39 -6.25 13.37
CA LEU A 303 1.40 -5.32 12.87
C LEU A 303 0.77 -4.07 12.23
N LEU A 304 -0.37 -4.21 11.54
CA LEU A 304 -1.12 -3.09 10.98
C LEU A 304 -1.67 -2.18 12.09
N GLU A 305 -2.20 -2.74 13.17
CA GLU A 305 -2.67 -2.00 14.35
C GLU A 305 -1.51 -1.28 15.06
N LYS A 306 -0.37 -1.96 15.27
CA LYS A 306 0.88 -1.34 15.76
C LYS A 306 1.33 -0.18 14.84
N THR A 307 1.20 -0.33 13.51
CA THR A 307 1.50 0.75 12.56
C THR A 307 0.51 1.91 12.70
N ALA A 308 -0.79 1.64 12.77
CA ALA A 308 -1.85 2.64 12.90
C ALA A 308 -1.71 3.47 14.19
N GLY A 309 -1.37 2.82 15.31
CA GLY A 309 -1.05 3.49 16.56
C GLY A 309 0.11 4.48 16.44
N SER A 310 1.17 4.13 15.69
CA SER A 310 2.31 5.02 15.43
C SER A 310 1.99 6.20 14.48
N PHE A 311 0.85 6.16 13.80
CA PHE A 311 0.31 7.24 12.95
C PHE A 311 -0.85 8.01 13.62
N GLY A 312 -1.39 7.51 14.74
CA GLY A 312 -2.54 8.11 15.43
C GLY A 312 -3.85 8.02 14.67
N LEU A 313 -4.09 6.91 13.95
CA LEU A 313 -5.26 6.76 13.08
C LEU A 313 -6.49 6.24 13.81
N ASP A 314 -7.62 6.95 13.67
CA ASP A 314 -8.94 6.43 14.04
C ASP A 314 -9.36 5.28 13.12
N PHE A 315 -10.09 4.30 13.66
CA PHE A 315 -10.60 3.15 12.91
C PHE A 315 -12.13 3.20 12.73
N LYS A 316 -12.59 3.00 11.49
CA LYS A 316 -13.99 2.86 11.11
C LYS A 316 -14.10 1.80 10.03
N ARG A 317 -14.64 0.61 10.37
CA ARG A 317 -14.69 -0.51 9.42
C ARG A 317 -15.46 -0.16 8.14
N VAL A 318 -14.79 -0.35 7.01
CA VAL A 318 -15.31 -0.31 5.65
C VAL A 318 -15.19 -1.72 5.07
N SER A 319 -16.15 -2.13 4.24
CA SER A 319 -16.12 -3.39 3.51
C SER A 319 -16.27 -3.09 2.03
N GLU A 320 -15.16 -3.09 1.30
CA GLU A 320 -15.13 -2.79 -0.13
C GLU A 320 -14.44 -3.93 -0.91
N GLU A 321 -15.24 -4.78 -1.53
CA GLU A 321 -14.76 -5.96 -2.25
C GLU A 321 -14.36 -5.61 -3.69
N LEU A 322 -13.08 -5.82 -4.01
CA LEU A 322 -12.57 -5.64 -5.36
C LEU A 322 -12.73 -6.96 -6.15
N SER A 323 -13.62 -6.97 -7.15
CA SER A 323 -13.80 -8.11 -8.04
C SER A 323 -12.59 -8.28 -8.98
N LEU A 324 -11.97 -9.46 -8.96
CA LEU A 324 -10.75 -9.80 -9.69
C LEU A 324 -10.90 -11.17 -10.41
N PRO A 325 -11.77 -11.25 -11.43
CA PRO A 325 -11.87 -12.46 -12.26
C PRO A 325 -10.52 -12.80 -12.90
N TYR A 326 -10.22 -14.09 -13.02
CA TYR A 326 -9.00 -14.55 -13.69
C TYR A 326 -9.00 -14.14 -15.17
N GLN A 327 -7.85 -13.70 -15.68
CA GLN A 327 -7.64 -13.35 -17.08
C GLN A 327 -6.42 -14.12 -17.65
N PRO A 328 -6.50 -14.63 -18.89
CA PRO A 328 -5.37 -15.24 -19.58
C PRO A 328 -4.26 -14.21 -19.84
N ARG A 329 -3.04 -14.72 -20.08
CA ARG A 329 -1.85 -13.90 -20.33
C ARG A 329 -2.04 -12.92 -21.50
N GLU A 330 -2.72 -13.34 -22.57
CA GLU A 330 -2.97 -12.52 -23.76
C GLU A 330 -3.85 -11.29 -23.48
N GLU A 331 -4.91 -11.44 -22.68
CA GLU A 331 -5.74 -10.31 -22.24
C GLU A 331 -4.95 -9.34 -21.36
N LEU A 332 -4.10 -9.87 -20.47
CA LEU A 332 -3.26 -9.03 -19.60
C LEU A 332 -2.12 -8.34 -20.35
N ILE A 333 -1.62 -8.90 -21.45
CA ILE A 333 -0.70 -8.23 -22.37
C ILE A 333 -1.44 -7.10 -23.11
N LYS A 334 -2.61 -7.39 -23.71
CA LYS A 334 -3.44 -6.40 -24.42
C LYS A 334 -3.94 -5.26 -23.53
N ALA A 335 -4.25 -5.56 -22.26
CA ALA A 335 -4.57 -4.57 -21.22
C ALA A 335 -3.35 -3.80 -20.70
N LYS A 336 -2.14 -4.06 -21.25
CA LYS A 336 -0.86 -3.50 -20.82
C LYS A 336 -0.57 -3.72 -19.33
N LEU A 337 -1.03 -4.82 -18.75
CA LEU A 337 -0.76 -5.25 -17.36
C LEU A 337 0.40 -6.25 -17.26
N ILE A 338 0.88 -6.78 -18.40
CA ILE A 338 2.14 -7.52 -18.55
C ILE A 338 2.96 -6.80 -19.61
N LYS A 339 4.25 -6.54 -19.34
CA LYS A 339 5.21 -6.02 -20.32
C LYS A 339 6.01 -7.16 -20.92
N VAL A 340 6.06 -7.24 -22.25
CA VAL A 340 6.82 -8.25 -23.00
C VAL A 340 8.16 -7.64 -23.43
N TYR A 341 9.26 -8.33 -23.15
CA TYR A 341 10.60 -7.96 -23.61
C TYR A 341 11.18 -9.13 -24.39
N ALA A 342 11.29 -9.00 -25.72
CA ALA A 342 11.77 -10.06 -26.60
C ALA A 342 13.10 -9.68 -27.29
N LYS A 343 14.04 -10.62 -27.39
CA LYS A 343 15.34 -10.45 -28.07
C LYS A 343 15.77 -11.70 -28.83
N ARG A 344 16.25 -11.53 -30.06
CA ARG A 344 16.89 -12.59 -30.84
C ARG A 344 18.23 -13.03 -30.25
N GLU A 345 18.70 -14.20 -30.63
CA GLU A 345 20.07 -14.68 -30.33
C GLU A 345 21.18 -13.77 -30.91
N THR A 346 20.86 -12.97 -31.93
CA THR A 346 21.70 -11.87 -32.46
C THR A 346 21.85 -10.69 -31.48
N GLY A 347 21.00 -10.61 -30.45
CA GLY A 347 20.90 -9.49 -29.51
C GLY A 347 19.91 -8.40 -29.91
N GLU A 348 19.34 -8.48 -31.11
CA GLU A 348 18.33 -7.55 -31.65
C GLU A 348 17.02 -7.64 -30.85
N THR A 349 16.42 -6.50 -30.50
CA THR A 349 15.09 -6.45 -29.87
C THR A 349 14.01 -6.82 -30.89
N VAL A 350 13.08 -7.69 -30.50
CA VAL A 350 11.90 -8.08 -31.28
C VAL A 350 10.70 -7.31 -30.74
N ALA A 351 9.87 -6.75 -31.64
CA ALA A 351 8.63 -6.08 -31.27
C ALA A 351 7.55 -7.08 -30.82
N GLU A 352 6.58 -6.63 -30.03
CA GLU A 352 5.47 -7.46 -29.55
C GLU A 352 4.67 -8.06 -30.73
N GLU A 353 4.37 -7.21 -31.74
CA GLU A 353 3.70 -7.57 -32.99
C GLU A 353 4.47 -8.65 -33.78
N GLN A 354 5.81 -8.54 -33.85
CA GLN A 354 6.67 -9.52 -34.53
C GLN A 354 6.73 -10.84 -33.76
N LEU A 355 6.62 -10.81 -32.43
CA LEU A 355 6.57 -12.01 -31.61
C LEU A 355 5.22 -12.73 -31.79
N GLU A 356 4.11 -11.99 -31.86
CA GLU A 356 2.80 -12.55 -32.21
C GLU A 356 2.80 -13.17 -33.62
N GLU A 357 3.43 -12.51 -34.61
CA GLU A 357 3.62 -13.03 -35.96
C GLU A 357 4.36 -14.38 -35.96
N TYR A 358 5.52 -14.47 -35.29
CA TYR A 358 6.28 -15.73 -35.22
C TYR A 358 5.49 -16.86 -34.54
N ILE A 359 4.70 -16.55 -33.50
CA ILE A 359 3.86 -17.53 -32.82
C ILE A 359 2.73 -18.00 -33.75
N ALA A 360 2.15 -17.10 -34.56
CA ALA A 360 1.15 -17.42 -35.57
C ALA A 360 1.71 -18.22 -36.76
N GLU A 361 2.98 -18.00 -37.13
CA GLU A 361 3.72 -18.84 -38.09
C GLU A 361 4.01 -20.27 -37.58
N GLY A 362 3.85 -20.51 -36.27
CA GLY A 362 4.09 -21.82 -35.64
C GLY A 362 5.41 -21.94 -34.87
N ALA A 363 6.02 -20.82 -34.46
CA ALA A 363 7.18 -20.85 -33.57
C ALA A 363 6.84 -21.54 -32.23
N THR A 364 7.73 -22.41 -31.77
CA THR A 364 7.51 -23.18 -30.53
C THR A 364 7.86 -22.35 -29.31
N VAL A 365 6.87 -22.07 -28.46
CA VAL A 365 7.02 -21.30 -27.21
C VAL A 365 7.26 -22.23 -26.03
N GLU A 366 8.53 -22.44 -25.68
CA GLU A 366 8.93 -23.19 -24.49
C GLU A 366 9.07 -22.22 -23.30
N PRO A 367 8.29 -22.35 -22.20
CA PRO A 367 8.56 -21.56 -21.01
C PRO A 367 9.93 -21.95 -20.45
N LEU A 368 10.81 -20.99 -20.19
CA LEU A 368 12.19 -21.28 -19.76
C LEU A 368 12.24 -21.93 -18.37
N SER A 369 11.16 -21.87 -17.59
CA SER A 369 10.98 -22.70 -16.38
C SER A 369 10.90 -24.20 -16.65
N ALA A 370 10.71 -24.65 -17.90
CA ALA A 370 10.70 -26.07 -18.27
C ALA A 370 12.12 -26.68 -18.41
N TYR A 371 13.18 -25.86 -18.48
CA TYR A 371 14.56 -26.35 -18.46
C TYR A 371 15.14 -26.46 -17.04
N THR A 372 14.40 -26.05 -16.00
CA THR A 372 15.02 -25.59 -14.74
C THR A 372 14.36 -26.12 -13.46
N VAL A 373 13.97 -27.40 -13.43
CA VAL A 373 13.70 -28.13 -12.17
C VAL A 373 14.24 -29.56 -12.24
N THR A 374 15.56 -29.68 -12.41
CA THR A 374 16.26 -30.77 -11.70
C THR A 374 16.64 -30.24 -10.33
N ASP A 375 16.46 -31.04 -9.28
CA ASP A 375 16.85 -30.64 -7.91
C ASP A 375 18.36 -30.40 -7.79
N GLU A 376 19.14 -30.88 -8.77
CA GLU A 376 20.59 -30.86 -8.81
C GLU A 376 21.09 -30.71 -10.25
N VAL A 377 22.14 -29.90 -10.47
CA VAL A 377 22.75 -29.60 -11.79
C VAL A 377 24.28 -29.61 -11.68
N ALA A 378 24.97 -30.47 -12.45
CA ALA A 378 26.43 -30.48 -12.53
C ALA A 378 26.96 -29.57 -13.66
N VAL A 379 28.27 -29.25 -13.61
CA VAL A 379 28.89 -28.38 -14.64
C VAL A 379 28.75 -28.93 -16.06
N ASN A 380 28.84 -30.26 -16.23
CA ASN A 380 28.83 -30.90 -17.54
C ASN A 380 27.44 -30.83 -18.17
N ASP A 381 26.42 -31.28 -17.45
CA ASP A 381 25.01 -31.24 -17.86
C ASP A 381 24.60 -29.79 -18.18
N ALA A 382 25.03 -28.82 -17.37
CA ALA A 382 24.82 -27.40 -17.64
C ALA A 382 25.50 -26.92 -18.92
N GLN A 383 26.68 -27.45 -19.26
CA GLN A 383 27.43 -27.10 -20.47
C GLN A 383 26.79 -27.67 -21.74
N GLU A 384 26.08 -28.79 -21.64
CA GLU A 384 25.32 -29.43 -22.73
C GLU A 384 23.94 -28.80 -22.93
N GLN A 385 23.21 -28.53 -21.84
CA GLN A 385 21.82 -28.01 -21.89
C GLN A 385 21.73 -26.54 -22.36
N ILE A 386 22.74 -25.71 -22.10
CA ILE A 386 22.77 -24.30 -22.49
C ILE A 386 24.07 -23.99 -23.25
N THR A 387 24.00 -23.27 -24.37
CA THR A 387 25.19 -22.88 -25.14
C THR A 387 25.96 -21.72 -24.50
N ASP A 388 27.24 -21.56 -24.82
CA ASP A 388 28.06 -20.43 -24.36
C ASP A 388 27.54 -19.06 -24.86
N ALA A 389 26.85 -19.04 -26.01
CA ALA A 389 26.18 -17.84 -26.53
C ALA A 389 24.95 -17.47 -25.69
N THR A 390 24.07 -18.44 -25.39
CA THR A 390 22.93 -18.22 -24.48
C THR A 390 23.40 -17.77 -23.11
N ALA A 391 24.49 -18.33 -22.59
CA ALA A 391 25.09 -17.88 -21.32
C ALA A 391 25.57 -16.42 -21.36
N HIS A 392 26.14 -15.94 -22.47
CA HIS A 392 26.47 -14.51 -22.65
C HIS A 392 25.21 -13.64 -22.64
N GLN A 393 24.13 -14.07 -23.28
CA GLN A 393 22.88 -13.30 -23.31
C GLN A 393 22.18 -13.27 -21.95
N LEU A 394 22.20 -14.38 -21.19
CA LEU A 394 21.76 -14.41 -19.80
C LEU A 394 22.59 -13.45 -18.92
N MET A 395 23.91 -13.32 -19.14
CA MET A 395 24.73 -12.27 -18.49
C MET A 395 24.42 -10.84 -18.97
N GLY A 396 23.80 -10.66 -20.12
CA GLY A 396 23.35 -9.37 -20.66
C GLY A 396 21.94 -8.96 -20.19
N LEU A 397 21.11 -9.95 -19.83
CA LEU A 397 19.79 -9.77 -19.21
C LEU A 397 19.86 -9.74 -17.68
N ALA A 398 20.96 -10.22 -17.09
CA ALA A 398 21.23 -10.16 -15.64
C ALA A 398 21.09 -8.74 -15.08
N GLU A 399 20.45 -8.63 -13.91
CA GLU A 399 20.25 -7.37 -13.20
C GLU A 399 21.63 -6.70 -12.96
N THR A 400 21.81 -5.42 -13.35
CA THR A 400 23.10 -4.72 -13.18
C THR A 400 23.04 -3.69 -12.05
N LYS A 401 23.83 -3.94 -11.00
CA LYS A 401 23.85 -3.15 -9.76
C LYS A 401 25.13 -2.31 -9.73
N PHE A 402 24.98 -0.99 -9.61
CA PHE A 402 26.14 -0.07 -9.54
C PHE A 402 26.69 -0.01 -8.12
N VAL A 403 28.00 -0.22 -7.98
CA VAL A 403 28.69 -0.23 -6.67
C VAL A 403 29.91 0.69 -6.72
N LYS A 404 30.11 1.47 -5.65
CA LYS A 404 31.30 2.31 -5.45
C LYS A 404 32.55 1.44 -5.34
N SER A 405 33.27 1.29 -6.45
CA SER A 405 34.42 0.37 -6.53
C SER A 405 35.68 0.97 -5.89
N SER A 406 36.17 0.35 -4.81
CA SER A 406 37.57 0.53 -4.41
C SER A 406 38.50 -0.30 -5.30
N ALA A 407 39.70 0.23 -5.58
CA ALA A 407 40.77 -0.55 -6.20
C ALA A 407 41.30 -1.57 -5.16
N GLY A 408 41.20 -2.86 -5.47
CA GLY A 408 41.50 -3.92 -4.51
C GLY A 408 41.58 -5.29 -5.17
N ARG A 409 41.84 -6.32 -4.34
CA ARG A 409 42.06 -7.69 -4.80
C ARG A 409 40.76 -8.31 -5.33
N ARG A 410 40.83 -8.97 -6.49
CA ARG A 410 39.76 -9.85 -6.99
C ARG A 410 39.89 -11.22 -6.34
N ALA A 411 38.81 -11.77 -5.80
CA ALA A 411 38.72 -13.15 -5.35
C ALA A 411 37.92 -14.01 -6.34
N CYS A 412 38.08 -15.33 -6.27
CA CYS A 412 37.27 -16.30 -7.01
C CYS A 412 36.58 -17.28 -6.05
N VAL A 413 35.35 -17.69 -6.37
CA VAL A 413 34.55 -18.63 -5.57
C VAL A 413 33.86 -19.62 -6.50
N ASN A 414 33.80 -20.88 -6.11
CA ASN A 414 33.17 -21.96 -6.87
C ASN A 414 31.70 -22.19 -6.44
N LEU A 415 30.84 -22.58 -7.37
CA LEU A 415 29.42 -22.84 -7.08
C LEU A 415 29.17 -23.97 -6.07
N ASP A 416 29.94 -25.06 -6.09
CA ASP A 416 29.85 -26.12 -5.07
C ASP A 416 30.00 -25.58 -3.64
N THR A 417 30.96 -24.68 -3.46
CA THR A 417 31.35 -24.08 -2.19
C THR A 417 30.28 -23.10 -1.70
N ILE A 418 29.62 -22.42 -2.63
CA ILE A 418 28.45 -21.57 -2.36
C ILE A 418 27.25 -22.45 -2.00
N SER A 419 26.96 -23.50 -2.79
CA SER A 419 25.84 -24.42 -2.54
C SER A 419 25.94 -25.07 -1.15
N ALA A 420 27.13 -25.49 -0.73
CA ALA A 420 27.34 -26.06 0.60
C ALA A 420 27.07 -25.07 1.75
N ASN A 421 27.34 -23.76 1.56
CA ASN A 421 27.32 -22.75 2.63
C ASN A 421 26.09 -21.83 2.63
N PHE A 422 25.21 -21.90 1.63
CA PHE A 422 24.02 -21.06 1.50
C PHE A 422 22.73 -21.89 1.50
N ARG A 423 21.62 -21.24 1.84
CA ARG A 423 20.26 -21.81 1.82
C ARG A 423 19.56 -21.46 0.52
N GLU A 424 18.58 -22.26 0.13
CA GLU A 424 17.74 -21.97 -1.04
C GLU A 424 17.04 -20.60 -0.89
N GLY A 425 16.98 -19.83 -1.98
CA GLY A 425 16.44 -18.48 -2.01
C GLY A 425 17.32 -17.42 -1.30
N GLU A 426 18.52 -17.77 -0.85
CA GLU A 426 19.45 -16.84 -0.20
C GLU A 426 20.22 -15.99 -1.23
N THR A 427 20.59 -14.77 -0.83
CA THR A 427 21.41 -13.86 -1.64
C THR A 427 22.89 -14.05 -1.30
N VAL A 428 23.70 -14.26 -2.33
CA VAL A 428 25.14 -14.47 -2.27
C VAL A 428 25.83 -13.22 -2.78
N ASP A 429 26.16 -12.29 -1.89
CA ASP A 429 26.92 -11.08 -2.21
C ASP A 429 28.35 -11.12 -1.64
N LEU A 430 29.16 -10.09 -1.93
CA LEU A 430 30.54 -10.02 -1.47
C LEU A 430 30.66 -10.00 0.06
N GLN A 431 29.70 -9.41 0.79
CA GLN A 431 29.72 -9.32 2.24
C GLN A 431 29.41 -10.68 2.87
N ALA A 432 28.34 -11.35 2.43
CA ALA A 432 27.99 -12.69 2.91
C ALA A 432 29.10 -13.72 2.64
N LEU A 433 29.81 -13.60 1.50
CA LEU A 433 30.98 -14.41 1.19
C LEU A 433 32.18 -14.14 2.13
N GLN A 434 32.37 -12.90 2.58
CA GLN A 434 33.45 -12.51 3.52
C GLN A 434 33.12 -12.85 4.99
N GLU A 435 31.85 -12.73 5.38
CA GLU A 435 31.36 -13.12 6.71
C GLU A 435 31.46 -14.64 6.92
N ARG A 436 31.09 -15.43 5.90
CA ARG A 436 31.23 -16.90 5.90
C ARG A 436 32.65 -17.39 5.59
N GLY A 437 33.62 -16.48 5.45
CA GLY A 437 35.04 -16.81 5.27
C GLY A 437 35.41 -17.45 3.92
N LEU A 438 34.50 -17.43 2.94
CA LEU A 438 34.68 -18.00 1.61
C LEU A 438 35.49 -17.07 0.68
N VAL A 439 35.66 -15.81 1.08
CA VAL A 439 36.42 -14.76 0.39
C VAL A 439 37.29 -13.99 1.40
N ASP A 440 38.50 -13.61 0.98
CA ASP A 440 39.38 -12.68 1.73
C ASP A 440 38.61 -11.39 2.09
N ARG A 441 38.58 -11.05 3.38
CA ARG A 441 37.94 -9.81 3.92
C ARG A 441 38.51 -8.52 3.32
N ARG A 442 39.61 -8.58 2.56
CA ARG A 442 40.23 -7.46 1.83
C ARG A 442 39.95 -7.48 0.32
N ALA A 443 39.17 -8.43 -0.19
CA ALA A 443 38.74 -8.44 -1.58
C ALA A 443 37.70 -7.33 -1.84
N SER A 444 37.82 -6.61 -2.97
CA SER A 444 36.83 -5.60 -3.38
C SER A 444 35.92 -6.06 -4.53
N ALA A 445 36.14 -7.27 -5.04
CA ALA A 445 35.30 -7.91 -6.05
C ALA A 445 35.47 -9.44 -6.03
N CYS A 446 34.37 -10.16 -6.27
CA CYS A 446 34.38 -11.61 -6.51
C CYS A 446 34.16 -11.94 -8.01
N LYS A 447 34.70 -13.07 -8.45
CA LYS A 447 34.32 -13.78 -9.68
C LYS A 447 33.77 -15.16 -9.32
N ILE A 448 32.61 -15.52 -9.87
CA ILE A 448 32.01 -16.84 -9.65
C ILE A 448 32.47 -17.82 -10.75
N LEU A 449 32.85 -19.03 -10.34
CA LEU A 449 33.33 -20.10 -11.19
C LEU A 449 32.45 -21.35 -11.07
N ALA A 450 32.31 -22.08 -12.17
CA ALA A 450 31.63 -23.37 -12.17
C ALA A 450 32.57 -24.46 -11.66
N ARG A 451 32.14 -25.18 -10.61
CA ARG A 451 32.77 -26.41 -10.16
C ARG A 451 31.76 -27.23 -9.36
N GLY A 452 31.84 -28.55 -9.48
CA GLY A 452 30.98 -29.48 -8.77
C GLY A 452 29.52 -29.35 -9.21
N VAL A 453 28.63 -29.18 -8.24
CA VAL A 453 27.19 -29.33 -8.43
C VAL A 453 26.45 -28.24 -7.66
N LEU A 454 25.35 -27.74 -8.21
CA LEU A 454 24.45 -26.78 -7.57
C LEU A 454 23.06 -27.41 -7.45
N ASN A 455 22.49 -27.41 -6.26
CA ASN A 455 21.21 -28.06 -5.95
C ASN A 455 20.22 -27.12 -5.23
N LYS A 456 20.34 -25.81 -5.52
CA LYS A 456 19.62 -24.71 -4.86
C LYS A 456 19.45 -23.53 -5.79
N ALA A 457 18.24 -23.01 -5.89
CA ALA A 457 18.00 -21.68 -6.44
C ALA A 457 18.67 -20.62 -5.53
N LEU A 458 19.63 -19.85 -6.07
CA LEU A 458 20.36 -18.80 -5.35
C LEU A 458 20.36 -17.50 -6.15
N THR A 459 20.33 -16.34 -5.45
CA THR A 459 20.55 -15.04 -6.11
C THR A 459 22.00 -14.63 -5.91
N VAL A 460 22.82 -14.65 -6.96
CA VAL A 460 24.27 -14.44 -6.84
C VAL A 460 24.67 -13.09 -7.41
N GLU A 461 25.23 -12.23 -6.56
CA GLU A 461 25.80 -10.93 -6.93
C GLU A 461 27.32 -11.01 -7.06
N ALA A 462 27.86 -10.74 -8.25
CA ALA A 462 29.31 -10.68 -8.46
C ALA A 462 29.73 -9.72 -9.56
N ALA A 463 31.00 -9.29 -9.55
CA ALA A 463 31.54 -8.43 -10.60
C ALA A 463 31.72 -9.17 -11.94
N ASP A 464 31.85 -10.50 -11.89
CA ASP A 464 32.18 -11.33 -13.04
C ASP A 464 31.77 -12.80 -12.79
N PHE A 465 31.49 -13.55 -13.86
CA PHE A 465 31.07 -14.95 -13.81
C PHE A 465 31.80 -15.75 -14.91
N SER A 466 31.99 -17.06 -14.73
CA SER A 466 32.28 -17.97 -15.84
C SER A 466 30.98 -18.40 -16.52
N LEU A 467 30.99 -18.58 -17.84
CA LEU A 467 29.79 -18.96 -18.60
C LEU A 467 29.07 -20.19 -18.03
N PRO A 468 29.74 -21.31 -17.68
CA PRO A 468 29.05 -22.49 -17.16
C PRO A 468 28.43 -22.25 -15.78
N ALA A 469 28.88 -21.24 -15.02
CA ALA A 469 28.30 -20.88 -13.73
C ALA A 469 26.96 -20.17 -13.92
N VAL A 470 26.86 -19.32 -14.94
CA VAL A 470 25.60 -18.66 -15.34
C VAL A 470 24.58 -19.71 -15.77
N LYS A 471 25.03 -20.72 -16.53
CA LYS A 471 24.19 -21.87 -16.91
C LYS A 471 23.67 -22.61 -15.68
N MET A 472 24.55 -23.06 -14.78
CA MET A 472 24.16 -23.75 -13.55
C MET A 472 23.19 -22.93 -12.67
N ILE A 473 23.47 -21.63 -12.47
CA ILE A 473 22.60 -20.76 -11.65
C ILE A 473 21.20 -20.66 -12.29
N VAL A 474 21.11 -20.44 -13.60
CA VAL A 474 19.81 -20.34 -14.29
C VAL A 474 19.08 -21.68 -14.35
N LEU A 475 19.80 -22.79 -14.58
CA LEU A 475 19.24 -24.15 -14.61
C LEU A 475 18.69 -24.62 -13.26
N THR A 476 19.15 -24.04 -12.16
CA THR A 476 18.60 -24.29 -10.81
C THR A 476 17.55 -23.26 -10.39
N GLY A 477 17.01 -22.46 -11.33
CA GLY A 477 16.03 -21.41 -11.04
C GLY A 477 16.60 -20.21 -10.26
N GLY A 478 17.92 -20.12 -10.14
CA GLY A 478 18.62 -19.00 -9.50
C GLY A 478 18.71 -17.75 -10.36
N LYS A 479 19.13 -16.65 -9.73
CA LYS A 479 19.31 -15.33 -10.36
C LYS A 479 20.78 -14.94 -10.42
N VAL A 480 21.18 -14.33 -11.54
CA VAL A 480 22.51 -13.74 -11.75
C VAL A 480 22.38 -12.22 -11.70
N VAL A 481 23.20 -11.57 -10.87
CA VAL A 481 23.26 -10.12 -10.73
C VAL A 481 24.71 -9.67 -10.95
N LYS A 482 24.93 -8.77 -11.92
CA LYS A 482 26.29 -8.34 -12.31
C LYS A 482 26.61 -6.97 -11.74
N LEU A 483 27.59 -6.93 -10.82
CA LEU A 483 28.05 -5.69 -10.20
C LEU A 483 28.88 -4.89 -11.22
N LYS A 484 28.38 -3.70 -11.60
CA LYS A 484 29.14 -2.72 -12.39
C LYS A 484 29.81 -1.71 -11.45
N LYS A 485 30.97 -1.21 -11.87
CA LYS A 485 31.55 -0.01 -11.27
C LYS A 485 30.67 1.18 -11.63
N GLY A 486 30.21 1.92 -10.62
CA GLY A 486 29.77 3.31 -10.77
C GLY A 486 30.95 4.26 -10.63
#